data_AF-A0A6G3MH17-F1
#
_entry.id   AF-A0A6G3MH17-F1
#
_cell.length_a   1.000
_cell.length_b   1.000
_cell.length_c   1.000
_cell.angle_alpha   90.00
_cell.angle_beta   90.00
_cell.angle_gamma   90.00
#
_symmetry.space_group_name_H-M   'P 1'
#
loop_
_entity.id
_entity.type
_entity.pdbx_description
1 polymer ?
#
loop_
_entity_poly.entity_id
_entity_poly.type
_entity_poly.pdbx_seq_one_letter_code
_entity_poly.pdbx_strand_id
1 'polypeptide(L)'
;MDKLQLPRGPILLSPSSLLESLHREVIEKKPEIFKIECLKNIVNLFPPDSNPLVSGFGNRINDYKAYLEVGVPKSKIFIINEKGQIKQLHNQSYLSTYSTMVEFVDFMFPLLNTDKFCDFHINEYNDFFYWNKKY
;
A
#
# COMPACT_ATOMS: atom_id res chain seq x y z
N MET A 1 -8.62 -28.16 4.46
CA MET A 1 -7.79 -27.09 3.87
C MET A 1 -8.40 -25.79 4.31
N ASP A 2 -7.69 -25.03 5.13
CA ASP A 2 -8.14 -23.70 5.51
C ASP A 2 -8.23 -22.84 4.25
N LYS A 3 -9.38 -22.19 4.09
CA LYS A 3 -9.67 -21.36 2.93
C LYS A 3 -8.82 -20.09 3.06
N LEU A 4 -7.73 -20.01 2.30
CA LEU A 4 -6.90 -18.80 2.22
C LEU A 4 -7.77 -17.64 1.73
N GLN A 5 -7.83 -16.58 2.53
CA GLN A 5 -8.58 -15.35 2.24
C GLN A 5 -7.63 -14.16 2.39
N LEU A 6 -7.90 -13.09 1.65
CA LEU A 6 -7.17 -11.85 1.84
C LEU A 6 -7.47 -11.27 3.22
N PRO A 7 -6.46 -10.71 3.91
CA PRO A 7 -6.69 -10.03 5.18
C PRO A 7 -7.62 -8.84 4.99
N ARG A 8 -8.39 -8.50 6.03
CA ARG A 8 -9.20 -7.26 6.04
C ARG A 8 -8.29 -6.04 5.96
N GLY A 9 -8.67 -5.04 5.16
CA GLY A 9 -7.95 -3.78 5.03
C GLY A 9 -8.74 -2.74 4.23
N PRO A 10 -8.39 -1.45 4.38
CA PRO A 10 -9.05 -0.38 3.64
C PRO A 10 -8.67 -0.42 2.15
N ILE A 11 -9.61 0.00 1.30
CA ILE A 11 -9.34 0.29 -0.11
C ILE A 11 -9.19 1.79 -0.25
N LEU A 12 -8.00 2.21 -0.65
CA LEU A 12 -7.66 3.62 -0.81
C LEU A 12 -7.84 4.00 -2.27
N LEU A 13 -8.66 5.02 -2.51
CA LEU A 13 -8.90 5.59 -3.83
C LEU A 13 -8.14 6.91 -3.92
N SER A 14 -7.49 7.16 -5.04
CA SER A 14 -6.92 8.47 -5.31
C SER A 14 -8.04 9.52 -5.29
N PRO A 15 -7.84 10.68 -4.64
CA PRO A 15 -8.84 11.73 -4.56
C PRO A 15 -8.93 12.46 -5.90
N SER A 16 -9.65 11.88 -6.85
CA SER A 16 -10.24 12.61 -7.96
C SER A 16 -11.61 12.01 -8.18
N SER A 17 -12.63 12.75 -7.71
CA SER A 17 -14.05 12.42 -7.79
C SER A 17 -14.32 11.61 -9.04
N LEU A 18 -14.81 10.38 -8.86
CA LEU A 18 -15.00 9.33 -9.89
C LEU A 18 -15.55 9.81 -11.25
N LEU A 19 -16.18 10.99 -11.33
CA LEU A 19 -16.76 11.59 -12.54
C LEU A 19 -15.95 12.77 -13.14
N GLU A 20 -15.20 13.53 -12.35
CA GLU A 20 -14.32 14.60 -12.87
C GLU A 20 -12.96 14.04 -13.33
N SER A 21 -12.50 12.96 -12.70
CA SER A 21 -11.28 12.23 -13.06
C SER A 21 -11.36 11.60 -14.45
N LEU A 22 -12.51 11.04 -14.83
CA LEU A 22 -12.78 10.51 -16.17
C LEU A 22 -12.53 11.54 -17.28
N HIS A 23 -12.83 12.82 -17.04
CA HIS A 23 -12.69 13.87 -18.05
C HIS A 23 -11.26 14.44 -18.14
N ARG A 24 -10.44 14.26 -17.08
CA ARG A 24 -9.05 14.72 -17.01
C ARG A 24 -8.04 13.60 -17.34
N GLU A 25 -8.42 12.35 -17.11
CA GLU A 25 -7.64 11.13 -17.38
C GLU A 25 -7.35 10.95 -18.89
N VAL A 26 -8.26 11.41 -19.75
CA VAL A 26 -8.05 11.39 -21.22
C VAL A 26 -7.00 12.42 -21.67
N ILE A 27 -6.64 13.43 -20.85
CA ILE A 27 -5.84 14.58 -21.28
C ILE A 27 -4.41 14.59 -20.71
N GLU A 28 -4.14 14.11 -19.48
CA GLU A 28 -2.83 14.39 -18.82
C GLU A 28 -1.82 13.23 -18.68
N LYS A 29 -2.13 11.99 -19.08
CA LYS A 29 -1.13 10.89 -19.28
C LYS A 29 -0.14 10.57 -18.13
N LYS A 30 -0.37 11.01 -16.87
CA LYS A 30 0.55 10.78 -15.72
C LYS A 30 -0.12 10.15 -14.49
N PRO A 31 -0.56 8.88 -14.58
CA PRO A 31 -1.22 8.17 -13.48
C PRO A 31 -0.37 8.04 -12.20
N GLU A 32 0.95 8.17 -12.30
CA GLU A 32 1.89 8.09 -11.16
C GLU A 32 1.72 9.21 -10.12
N ILE A 33 1.31 10.40 -10.53
CA ILE A 33 1.21 11.58 -9.65
C ILE A 33 0.13 11.35 -8.59
N PHE A 34 -1.01 10.83 -9.01
CA PHE A 34 -2.15 10.52 -8.15
C PHE A 34 -1.82 9.51 -7.05
N LYS A 35 -1.09 8.44 -7.41
CA LYS A 35 -0.68 7.42 -6.44
C LYS A 35 0.30 7.98 -5.41
N ILE A 36 1.24 8.81 -5.86
CA ILE A 36 2.17 9.51 -4.96
C ILE A 36 1.41 10.40 -3.98
N GLU A 37 0.48 11.23 -4.47
CA GLU A 37 -0.27 12.16 -3.64
C GLU A 37 -1.12 11.44 -2.59
N CYS A 38 -1.85 10.39 -3.00
CA CYS A 38 -2.62 9.55 -2.09
C CYS A 38 -1.74 8.93 -0.99
N LEU A 39 -0.59 8.36 -1.36
CA LEU A 39 0.35 7.77 -0.39
C LEU A 39 1.00 8.82 0.52
N LYS A 40 1.34 10.01 -0.01
CA LYS A 40 1.86 11.13 0.79
C LYS A 40 0.83 11.60 1.82
N ASN A 41 -0.43 11.71 1.41
CA ASN A 41 -1.51 12.08 2.33
C ASN A 41 -1.62 11.08 3.48
N ILE A 42 -1.48 9.78 3.21
CA ILE A 42 -1.49 8.75 4.26
C ILE A 42 -0.28 8.90 5.18
N VAL A 43 0.94 9.04 4.65
CA VAL A 43 2.16 9.22 5.46
C VAL A 43 2.04 10.45 6.36
N ASN A 44 1.48 11.54 5.86
CA ASN A 44 1.29 12.80 6.60
C ASN A 44 0.27 12.70 7.74
N LEU A 45 -0.54 11.63 7.82
CA LEU A 45 -1.40 11.36 8.98
C LEU A 45 -0.63 10.83 10.19
N PHE A 46 0.63 10.41 10.00
CA PHE A 46 1.48 9.86 11.06
C PHE A 46 2.53 10.90 11.52
N PRO A 47 3.12 10.72 12.71
CA PRO A 47 4.18 11.62 13.20
C PRO A 47 5.36 11.73 12.21
N PRO A 48 6.01 12.91 12.10
CA PRO A 48 7.09 13.15 11.13
C PRO A 48 8.28 12.18 11.21
N ASP A 49 8.58 11.66 12.41
CA ASP A 49 9.70 10.73 12.64
C ASP A 49 9.30 9.25 12.45
N SER A 50 8.12 8.99 11.88
CA SER A 50 7.62 7.63 11.63
C SER A 50 7.71 7.25 10.16
N ASN A 51 7.85 5.94 9.91
CA ASN A 51 7.70 5.37 8.57
C ASN A 51 6.54 4.36 8.57
N PRO A 52 5.30 4.82 8.32
CA PRO A 52 4.12 3.96 8.42
C PRO A 52 4.00 2.96 7.27
N LEU A 53 4.69 3.18 6.15
CA LEU A 53 4.64 2.32 4.97
C LEU A 53 5.81 1.33 4.96
N VAL A 54 5.55 0.10 5.41
CA VAL A 54 6.58 -0.93 5.56
C VAL A 54 7.07 -1.50 4.22
N SER A 55 6.16 -1.73 3.28
CA SER A 55 6.46 -2.33 1.97
C SER A 55 5.43 -1.94 0.92
N GLY A 56 5.81 -2.05 -0.37
CA GLY A 56 4.93 -1.79 -1.50
C GLY A 56 4.89 -2.95 -2.49
N PHE A 57 3.70 -3.37 -2.88
CA PHE A 57 3.47 -4.36 -3.94
C PHE A 57 2.71 -3.68 -5.08
N GLY A 58 3.27 -3.72 -6.29
CA GLY A 58 2.68 -3.10 -7.48
C GLY A 58 2.87 -3.98 -8.71
N ASN A 59 2.39 -3.52 -9.87
CA ASN A 59 2.52 -4.22 -11.14
C ASN A 59 3.17 -3.37 -12.24
N ARG A 60 3.37 -2.06 -12.00
CA ARG A 60 4.00 -1.13 -12.94
C ARG A 60 5.26 -0.50 -12.34
N ILE A 61 6.18 -0.08 -13.21
CA ILE A 61 7.34 0.74 -12.84
C ILE A 61 6.94 2.03 -12.08
N ASN A 62 5.78 2.57 -12.41
CA ASN A 62 5.23 3.76 -11.77
C ASN A 62 4.88 3.50 -10.30
N ASP A 63 4.46 2.29 -9.94
CA ASP A 63 4.25 1.91 -8.54
C ASP A 63 5.56 1.94 -7.76
N TYR A 64 6.64 1.43 -8.37
CA TYR A 64 7.96 1.46 -7.75
C TYR A 64 8.40 2.89 -7.44
N LYS A 65 8.22 3.81 -8.40
CA LYS A 65 8.51 5.23 -8.19
C LYS A 65 7.64 5.82 -7.09
N ALA A 66 6.35 5.50 -7.08
CA ALA A 66 5.41 6.03 -6.08
C ALA A 66 5.77 5.60 -4.66
N TYR A 67 6.12 4.32 -4.45
CA TYR A 67 6.55 3.83 -3.14
C TYR A 67 7.90 4.40 -2.71
N LEU A 68 8.84 4.55 -3.65
CA LEU A 68 10.14 5.16 -3.36
C LEU A 68 10.01 6.62 -2.91
N GLU A 69 9.14 7.38 -3.56
CA GLU A 69 8.87 8.80 -3.28
C GLU A 69 8.30 9.04 -1.86
N VAL A 70 7.58 8.05 -1.30
CA VAL A 70 6.99 8.14 0.05
C VAL A 70 7.83 7.43 1.12
N GLY A 71 9.08 7.08 0.81
CA GLY A 71 10.04 6.58 1.79
C GLY A 71 10.04 5.06 2.03
N VAL A 72 9.37 4.27 1.18
CA VAL A 72 9.48 2.80 1.25
C VAL A 72 10.89 2.37 0.79
N PRO A 73 11.63 1.57 1.57
CA PRO A 73 12.95 1.10 1.16
C PRO A 73 12.91 0.30 -0.15
N LYS A 74 13.89 0.50 -1.03
CA LYS A 74 13.96 -0.21 -2.34
C LYS A 74 13.90 -1.73 -2.22
N SER A 75 14.44 -2.30 -1.12
CA SER A 75 14.41 -3.72 -0.79
C SER A 75 13.04 -4.25 -0.36
N LYS A 76 12.08 -3.36 -0.10
CA LYS A 76 10.71 -3.67 0.29
C LYS A 76 9.68 -3.24 -0.76
N ILE A 77 10.13 -2.94 -1.97
CA ILE A 77 9.25 -2.64 -3.11
C ILE A 77 9.31 -3.78 -4.13
N PHE A 78 8.15 -4.34 -4.42
CA PHE A 78 8.00 -5.53 -5.25
C PHE A 78 7.07 -5.24 -6.42
N ILE A 79 7.53 -5.56 -7.63
CA ILE A 79 6.71 -5.49 -8.85
C ILE A 79 6.40 -6.90 -9.32
N ILE A 80 5.10 -7.18 -9.45
CA ILE A 80 4.56 -8.49 -9.77
C ILE A 80 4.01 -8.47 -11.19
N ASN A 81 4.34 -9.47 -11.98
CA ASN A 81 3.76 -9.64 -13.32
C ASN A 81 2.53 -10.55 -13.30
N GLU A 82 1.86 -10.66 -14.45
CA GLU A 82 0.66 -11.49 -14.63
C GLU A 82 0.91 -13.00 -14.39
N LYS A 83 2.17 -13.44 -14.43
CA LYS A 83 2.58 -14.82 -14.12
C LYS A 83 2.81 -15.04 -12.62
N GLY A 84 2.58 -14.03 -11.77
CA GLY A 84 2.83 -14.09 -10.33
C GLY A 84 4.33 -14.05 -9.94
N GLN A 85 5.20 -13.68 -10.88
CA GLN A 85 6.63 -13.52 -10.59
C GLN A 85 6.87 -12.16 -9.94
N ILE A 86 7.59 -12.18 -8.82
CA ILE A 86 7.93 -11.03 -8.02
C ILE A 86 9.34 -10.58 -8.38
N LYS A 87 9.50 -9.30 -8.70
CA LYS A 87 10.80 -8.69 -9.01
C LYS A 87 11.06 -7.49 -8.10
N GLN A 88 12.31 -7.34 -7.69
CA GLN A 88 12.81 -6.13 -7.04
C GLN A 88 13.64 -5.33 -8.04
N LEU A 89 13.29 -4.07 -8.29
CA LEU A 89 13.96 -3.30 -9.35
C LEU A 89 15.39 -2.90 -9.01
N HIS A 90 15.72 -2.78 -7.72
CA HIS A 90 17.07 -2.49 -7.27
C HIS A 90 17.99 -3.72 -7.34
N ASN A 91 17.43 -4.93 -7.43
CA ASN A 91 18.15 -6.18 -7.51
C ASN A 91 17.59 -6.98 -8.70
N GLN A 92 18.04 -6.64 -9.91
CA GLN A 92 17.48 -7.16 -11.16
C GLN A 92 17.59 -8.68 -11.32
N SER A 93 18.50 -9.33 -10.58
CA SER A 93 18.62 -10.79 -10.53
C SER A 93 17.63 -11.45 -9.55
N TYR A 94 17.00 -10.68 -8.68
CA TYR A 94 15.97 -11.18 -7.77
C TYR A 94 14.65 -11.39 -8.52
N LEU A 95 14.39 -12.65 -8.84
CA LEU A 95 13.11 -13.13 -9.36
C LEU A 95 12.61 -14.21 -8.41
N SER A 96 11.44 -13.99 -7.83
CA SER A 96 10.82 -14.87 -6.85
C SER A 96 9.34 -15.10 -7.17
N THR A 97 8.66 -15.90 -6.37
CA THR A 97 7.20 -16.11 -6.40
C THR A 97 6.61 -15.81 -5.04
N TYR A 98 5.28 -15.68 -4.93
CA TYR A 98 4.64 -15.58 -3.62
C TYR A 98 4.93 -16.80 -2.73
N SER A 99 4.96 -18.01 -3.30
CA SER A 99 5.29 -19.23 -2.55
C SER A 99 6.68 -19.15 -1.91
N THR A 100 7.68 -18.75 -2.70
CA THR A 100 9.05 -18.58 -2.20
C THR A 100 9.14 -17.43 -1.20
N MET A 101 8.41 -16.32 -1.41
CA MET A 101 8.39 -15.21 -0.45
C MET A 101 7.82 -15.64 0.91
N VAL A 102 6.79 -16.51 0.92
CA VAL A 102 6.20 -17.04 2.16
C VAL A 102 7.25 -17.80 2.99
N GLU A 103 8.17 -18.52 2.36
CA GLU A 103 9.26 -19.22 3.06
C GLU A 103 10.20 -18.29 3.84
N PHE A 104 10.30 -17.01 3.42
CA PHE A 104 11.17 -16.00 4.04
C PHE A 104 10.37 -14.86 4.70
N VAL A 105 9.05 -15.03 4.89
CA VAL A 105 8.17 -13.95 5.34
C VAL A 105 8.58 -13.40 6.70
N ASP A 106 8.96 -14.26 7.65
CA ASP A 106 9.37 -13.84 9.00
C ASP A 106 10.67 -13.03 9.00
N PHE A 107 11.55 -13.29 8.03
CA PHE A 107 12.78 -12.52 7.86
C PHE A 107 12.50 -11.16 7.19
N MET A 108 11.59 -11.13 6.22
CA MET A 108 11.25 -9.92 5.46
C MET A 108 10.33 -8.96 6.25
N PHE A 109 9.42 -9.54 7.03
CA PHE A 109 8.38 -8.90 7.81
C PHE A 109 8.42 -9.44 9.25
N PRO A 110 9.48 -9.08 10.01
CA PRO A 110 9.61 -9.54 11.38
C PRO A 110 8.43 -9.05 12.21
N LEU A 111 7.99 -9.89 13.16
CA LEU A 111 6.92 -9.55 14.08
C LEU A 111 7.30 -8.29 14.86
N LEU A 112 6.39 -7.31 14.86
CA LEU A 112 6.51 -6.14 15.71
C LEU A 112 6.17 -6.56 17.14
N ASN A 113 6.98 -6.15 18.13
CA ASN A 113 6.69 -6.44 19.54
C ASN A 113 5.27 -5.94 19.88
N THR A 114 4.40 -6.89 20.21
CA THR A 114 2.94 -6.74 20.35
C THR A 114 2.50 -5.88 21.53
N ASP A 115 3.40 -5.63 22.49
CA ASP A 115 3.06 -4.88 23.72
C ASP A 115 2.69 -3.41 23.47
N LYS A 116 2.85 -2.88 22.25
CA LYS A 116 2.52 -1.49 21.89
C LYS A 116 1.37 -1.32 20.89
N PHE A 117 0.85 -2.40 20.29
CA PHE A 117 -0.17 -2.32 19.24
C PHE A 117 -1.60 -2.52 19.74
N CYS A 118 -1.78 -3.08 20.93
CA CYS A 118 -3.10 -3.37 21.50
C CYS A 118 -3.91 -2.12 21.90
N ASP A 119 -3.27 -0.94 21.97
CA ASP A 119 -3.95 0.32 22.31
C ASP A 119 -4.59 1.05 21.11
N PHE A 120 -4.36 0.58 19.88
CA PHE A 120 -5.26 0.93 18.78
C PHE A 120 -6.52 0.09 18.91
N HIS A 121 -7.37 0.46 19.87
CA HIS A 121 -8.80 0.20 19.77
C HIS A 121 -9.20 0.59 18.35
N ILE A 122 -9.55 -0.40 17.54
CA ILE A 122 -10.24 -0.23 16.27
C ILE A 122 -11.60 0.36 16.65
N ASN A 123 -11.62 1.65 17.00
CA ASN A 123 -12.81 2.45 16.89
C ASN A 123 -12.99 2.56 15.38
N GLU A 124 -13.83 1.69 14.83
CA GLU A 124 -14.25 1.71 13.43
C GLU A 124 -14.87 3.10 13.14
N TYR A 125 -14.02 4.07 12.82
CA TYR A 125 -14.48 5.33 12.26
C TYR A 125 -14.97 5.01 10.85
N ASN A 126 -16.30 5.06 10.70
CA ASN A 126 -16.97 4.95 9.42
C ASN A 126 -17.79 6.23 9.24
N ASP A 127 -17.52 6.96 8.14
CA ASP A 127 -18.22 8.19 7.78
C ASP A 127 -19.74 8.02 7.81
N PHE A 128 -20.25 6.83 7.46
CA PHE A 128 -21.68 6.54 7.51
C PHE A 128 -22.30 6.69 8.91
N PHE A 129 -21.57 6.34 9.98
CA PHE A 129 -22.04 6.48 11.35
C PHE A 129 -21.84 7.90 11.90
N TYR A 130 -20.83 8.63 11.41
CA TYR A 130 -20.55 9.99 11.84
C TYR A 130 -21.65 10.97 11.40
N TRP A 131 -22.09 10.90 10.14
CA TRP A 131 -23.09 11.82 9.58
C TRP A 131 -24.55 11.48 9.93
N ASN A 132 -24.82 10.26 10.38
CA ASN A 132 -26.17 9.81 10.76
C ASN A 132 -26.50 9.96 12.24
N LYS A 133 -25.67 10.65 13.04
CA LYS A 133 -26.05 11.04 14.39
C LYS A 133 -27.17 12.09 14.33
N LYS A 134 -28.40 11.67 14.59
CA LYS A 134 -29.50 12.59 14.89
C LYS A 134 -29.31 13.10 16.32
N TYR A 135 -29.25 14.43 16.46
CA TYR A 135 -29.39 15.13 17.74
C TYR A 135 -30.81 14.98 18.28
#